data_AF-A0A496UEN6-F1
#
_entry.id   AF-A0A496UEN6-F1
#
_cell.length_a   1.000
_cell.length_b   1.000
_cell.length_c   1.000
_cell.angle_alpha   90.00
_cell.angle_beta   90.00
_cell.angle_gamma   90.00
#
_symmetry.space_group_name_H-M   'P 1'
#
loop_
_entity.id
_entity.type
_entity.pdbx_description
1 polymer ?
#
loop_
_entity_poly.entity_id
_entity_poly.type
_entity_poly.pdbx_seq_one_letter_code
_entity_poly.pdbx_strand_id
1 'polypeptide(L)'
;TANAEAYELYLQGRFAWRQRYEDNILKSIELFEKAIALDPDFARAHEALASAWGVLPNWSNINNAESALNAKPHAIRALELDPTLSEARAILAEMIFDEHRWDDGIAEYRKAINNDPRDPTLHQWLGEAFAYMGFLSRGLEEMRIAYELDPASPVINQSLVWLASMNYEDDLAMKHLAISNGLGIGDRAFFMSIDSRVRRGDWDELFAALNNEEDAPEIMLTCLKARKDASLVPQLLPQLDRMIEEQGGEIPDRRLLQCLSMAGEPDRAVKLALQAIDHSWQSVSMFWASNKATGKMRQTAAFRQILADLDLLDFYREYGWPDLCRPVGEEDFECDK
;
A
#
# COMPACT_ATOMS: atom_id res chain seq x y z
N THR A 1 -24.21 20.61 5.74
CA THR A 1 -24.04 22.07 5.78
C THR A 1 -25.18 22.77 5.06
N ALA A 2 -25.62 23.90 5.59
CA ALA A 2 -26.44 24.89 4.86
C ALA A 2 -25.60 26.09 4.39
N ASN A 3 -24.31 26.12 4.72
CA ASN A 3 -23.36 27.13 4.30
C ASN A 3 -22.83 26.78 2.89
N ALA A 4 -23.20 27.58 1.89
CA ALA A 4 -22.83 27.35 0.50
C ALA A 4 -21.31 27.43 0.27
N GLU A 5 -20.62 28.34 0.97
CA GLU A 5 -19.18 28.51 0.86
C GLU A 5 -18.43 27.30 1.47
N ALA A 6 -18.91 26.79 2.62
CA ALA A 6 -18.37 25.56 3.20
C ALA A 6 -18.58 24.36 2.26
N TYR A 7 -19.73 24.28 1.59
CA TYR A 7 -20.01 23.22 0.63
C TYR A 7 -19.11 23.31 -0.62
N GLU A 8 -18.87 24.50 -1.13
CA GLU A 8 -17.97 24.72 -2.26
C GLU A 8 -16.54 24.29 -1.92
N LEU A 9 -16.01 24.72 -0.78
CA LEU A 9 -14.67 24.32 -0.31
C LEU A 9 -14.57 22.80 -0.15
N TYR A 10 -15.60 22.16 0.40
CA TYR A 10 -15.67 20.71 0.48
C TYR A 10 -15.60 20.03 -0.90
N LEU A 11 -16.33 20.53 -1.90
CA LEU A 11 -16.29 19.96 -3.26
C LEU A 11 -14.92 20.13 -3.91
N GLN A 12 -14.28 21.30 -3.74
CA GLN A 12 -12.92 21.53 -4.21
C GLN A 12 -11.92 20.60 -3.51
N GLY A 13 -12.08 20.39 -2.20
CA GLY A 13 -11.27 19.45 -1.42
C GLY A 13 -11.42 18.01 -1.92
N ARG A 14 -12.65 17.54 -2.16
CA ARG A 14 -12.90 16.19 -2.72
C ARG A 14 -12.28 16.04 -4.11
N PHE A 15 -12.34 17.08 -4.94
CA PHE A 15 -11.71 17.07 -6.25
C PHE A 15 -10.18 16.95 -6.16
N ALA A 16 -9.53 17.78 -5.32
CA ALA A 16 -8.10 17.70 -5.08
C ALA A 16 -7.70 16.31 -4.52
N TRP A 17 -8.41 15.83 -3.50
CA TRP A 17 -8.13 14.54 -2.87
C TRP A 17 -8.16 13.37 -3.86
N ARG A 18 -9.11 13.35 -4.81
CA ARG A 18 -9.24 12.31 -5.86
C ARG A 18 -8.07 12.28 -6.83
N GLN A 19 -7.35 13.39 -7.02
CA GLN A 19 -6.19 13.42 -7.90
C GLN A 19 -4.96 12.73 -7.27
N ARG A 20 -4.98 12.51 -5.94
CA ARG A 20 -3.87 11.94 -5.17
C ARG A 20 -2.57 12.74 -5.36
N TYR A 21 -1.43 12.20 -4.91
CA TYR A 21 -0.18 12.92 -4.68
C TYR A 21 -0.19 13.85 -3.47
N GLU A 22 0.98 14.01 -2.87
CA GLU A 22 1.19 14.78 -1.64
C GLU A 22 0.55 16.16 -1.71
N ASP A 23 0.93 16.96 -2.72
CA ASP A 23 0.46 18.33 -2.88
C ASP A 23 -1.06 18.44 -2.95
N ASN A 24 -1.73 17.54 -3.67
CA ASN A 24 -3.19 17.58 -3.80
C ASN A 24 -3.88 17.09 -2.52
N ILE A 25 -3.30 16.12 -1.80
CA ILE A 25 -3.84 15.66 -0.52
C ILE A 25 -3.68 16.76 0.53
N LEU A 26 -2.52 17.38 0.64
CA LEU A 26 -2.28 18.55 1.50
C LEU A 26 -3.22 19.70 1.15
N LYS A 27 -3.45 19.95 -0.15
CA LYS A 27 -4.42 20.95 -0.59
C LYS A 27 -5.84 20.60 -0.16
N SER A 28 -6.23 19.33 -0.24
CA SER A 28 -7.55 18.88 0.21
C SER A 28 -7.74 19.08 1.71
N ILE A 29 -6.71 18.80 2.52
CA ILE A 29 -6.71 19.04 3.97
C ILE A 29 -7.01 20.52 4.26
N GLU A 30 -6.26 21.45 3.65
CA GLU A 30 -6.46 22.89 3.80
C GLU A 30 -7.90 23.33 3.46
N LEU A 31 -8.47 22.76 2.39
CA LEU A 31 -9.83 23.07 1.94
C LEU A 31 -10.89 22.53 2.91
N PHE A 32 -10.71 21.31 3.42
CA PHE A 32 -11.64 20.73 4.39
C PHE A 32 -11.58 21.46 5.74
N GLU A 33 -10.39 21.87 6.20
CA GLU A 33 -10.23 22.68 7.41
C GLU A 33 -10.97 24.02 7.28
N LYS A 34 -10.87 24.70 6.12
CA LYS A 34 -11.64 25.93 5.86
C LYS A 34 -13.14 25.68 5.84
N ALA A 35 -13.60 24.56 5.23
CA ALA A 35 -15.01 24.20 5.24
C ALA A 35 -15.55 23.98 6.66
N ILE A 36 -14.77 23.31 7.51
CA ILE A 36 -15.09 23.08 8.93
C ILE A 36 -15.06 24.39 9.72
N ALA A 37 -14.13 25.29 9.44
CA ALA A 37 -14.09 26.60 10.10
C ALA A 37 -15.35 27.45 9.82
N LEU A 38 -15.95 27.29 8.63
CA LEU A 38 -17.20 27.95 8.24
C LEU A 38 -18.47 27.24 8.76
N ASP A 39 -18.40 25.93 8.97
CA ASP A 39 -19.48 25.10 9.53
C ASP A 39 -18.89 23.93 10.35
N PRO A 40 -18.69 24.11 11.67
CA PRO A 40 -18.10 23.09 12.54
C PRO A 40 -18.90 21.80 12.69
N ASP A 41 -20.17 21.79 12.27
CA ASP A 41 -21.03 20.60 12.30
C ASP A 41 -21.18 19.97 10.91
N PHE A 42 -20.31 20.33 9.96
CA PHE A 42 -20.31 19.75 8.63
C PHE A 42 -19.69 18.34 8.63
N ALA A 43 -20.50 17.34 9.00
CA ALA A 43 -20.10 15.94 9.14
C ALA A 43 -19.27 15.37 7.98
N ARG A 44 -19.69 15.59 6.73
CA ARG A 44 -18.94 15.12 5.53
C ARG A 44 -17.57 15.79 5.36
N ALA A 45 -17.39 17.04 5.82
CA ALA A 45 -16.08 17.68 5.77
C ALA A 45 -15.15 17.09 6.84
N HIS A 46 -15.67 16.75 8.02
CA HIS A 46 -14.92 15.98 9.02
C HIS A 46 -14.50 14.60 8.49
N GLU A 47 -15.41 13.84 7.87
CA GLU A 47 -15.07 12.55 7.24
C GLU A 47 -13.99 12.69 6.16
N ALA A 48 -14.15 13.69 5.27
CA ALA A 48 -13.19 13.90 4.18
C ALA A 48 -11.82 14.35 4.68
N LEU A 49 -11.76 15.16 5.75
CA LEU A 49 -10.50 15.51 6.41
C LEU A 49 -9.83 14.31 7.05
N ALA A 50 -10.60 13.46 7.75
CA ALA A 50 -10.09 12.21 8.31
C ALA A 50 -9.53 11.29 7.21
N SER A 51 -10.24 11.17 6.08
CA SER A 51 -9.83 10.38 4.92
C SER A 51 -8.58 10.94 4.24
N ALA A 52 -8.44 12.27 4.17
CA ALA A 52 -7.25 12.91 3.63
C ALA A 52 -6.01 12.65 4.48
N TRP A 53 -6.13 12.79 5.80
CA TRP A 53 -5.06 12.43 6.73
C TRP A 53 -4.72 10.94 6.69
N GLY A 54 -5.74 10.07 6.68
CA GLY A 54 -5.56 8.62 6.71
C GLY A 54 -4.80 8.06 5.50
N VAL A 55 -4.98 8.64 4.32
CA VAL A 55 -4.23 8.20 3.13
C VAL A 55 -2.87 8.88 2.97
N LEU A 56 -2.62 10.01 3.63
CA LEU A 56 -1.42 10.83 3.43
C LEU A 56 -0.09 10.07 3.61
N PRO A 57 0.08 9.13 4.57
CA PRO A 57 1.30 8.34 4.69
C PRO A 57 1.65 7.53 3.43
N ASN A 58 0.66 7.18 2.61
CA ASN A 58 0.88 6.47 1.35
C ASN A 58 1.39 7.39 0.23
N TRP A 59 1.44 8.70 0.45
CA TRP A 59 1.77 9.70 -0.56
C TRP A 59 2.82 10.72 -0.11
N SER A 60 3.28 10.66 1.14
CA SER A 60 4.29 11.57 1.70
C SER A 60 5.20 10.84 2.68
N ASN A 61 6.12 11.57 3.32
CA ASN A 61 7.01 11.04 4.35
C ASN A 61 6.43 11.15 5.77
N ILE A 62 5.13 11.41 5.92
CA ILE A 62 4.46 11.43 7.22
C ILE A 62 4.25 9.99 7.72
N ASN A 63 4.48 9.76 9.02
CA ASN A 63 4.26 8.45 9.63
C ASN A 63 2.79 8.22 10.02
N ASN A 64 2.42 6.94 10.20
CA ASN A 64 1.05 6.56 10.56
C ASN A 64 0.60 7.15 11.90
N ALA A 65 1.51 7.31 12.87
CA ALA A 65 1.16 7.86 14.17
C ALA A 65 0.70 9.33 14.07
N GLU A 66 1.42 10.16 13.31
CA GLU A 66 1.05 11.55 13.05
C GLU A 66 -0.24 11.64 12.22
N SER A 67 -0.39 10.77 11.20
CA SER A 67 -1.65 10.65 10.45
C SER A 67 -2.82 10.30 11.38
N ALA A 68 -2.66 9.31 12.25
CA ALA A 68 -3.72 8.86 13.16
C ALA A 68 -4.10 9.95 14.18
N LEU A 69 -3.12 10.70 14.70
CA LEU A 69 -3.36 11.83 15.61
C LEU A 69 -4.25 12.91 14.99
N ASN A 70 -4.12 13.14 13.68
CA ASN A 70 -4.92 14.13 12.96
C ASN A 70 -6.23 13.54 12.42
N ALA A 71 -6.24 12.29 11.93
CA ALA A 71 -7.43 11.68 11.34
C ALA A 71 -8.49 11.30 12.40
N LYS A 72 -8.06 10.74 13.55
CA LYS A 72 -8.95 10.11 14.54
C LYS A 72 -10.02 11.05 15.10
N PRO A 73 -9.67 12.29 15.54
CA PRO A 73 -10.66 13.20 16.09
C PRO A 73 -11.74 13.57 15.06
N HIS A 74 -11.36 13.72 13.79
CA HIS A 74 -12.29 14.06 12.72
C HIS A 74 -13.18 12.89 12.32
N ALA A 75 -12.64 11.65 12.28
CA ALA A 75 -13.45 10.45 12.03
C ALA A 75 -14.50 10.25 13.14
N ILE A 76 -14.10 10.41 14.40
CA ILE A 76 -15.02 10.34 15.55
C ILE A 76 -16.09 11.43 15.43
N ARG A 77 -15.68 12.69 15.20
CA ARG A 77 -16.63 13.81 15.08
C ARG A 77 -17.61 13.62 13.91
N ALA A 78 -17.15 13.09 12.78
CA ALA A 78 -18.01 12.78 11.65
C ALA A 78 -19.10 11.77 12.04
N LEU A 79 -18.73 10.69 12.74
CA LEU A 79 -19.68 9.66 13.18
C LEU A 79 -20.62 10.11 14.32
N GLU A 80 -20.18 11.04 15.18
CA GLU A 80 -21.05 11.68 16.17
C GLU A 80 -22.14 12.52 15.50
N LEU A 81 -21.79 13.24 14.43
CA LEU A 81 -22.70 14.09 13.67
C LEU A 81 -23.60 13.28 12.73
N ASP A 82 -23.04 12.25 12.10
CA ASP A 82 -23.73 11.35 11.17
C ASP A 82 -23.09 9.94 11.19
N PRO A 83 -23.74 8.96 11.85
CA PRO A 83 -23.19 7.60 11.98
C PRO A 83 -23.24 6.78 10.69
N THR A 84 -23.82 7.32 9.61
CA THR A 84 -23.92 6.65 8.30
C THR A 84 -22.70 6.89 7.40
N LEU A 85 -21.82 7.81 7.79
CA LEU A 85 -20.58 8.16 7.10
C LEU A 85 -19.57 7.02 7.15
N SER A 86 -19.49 6.27 6.05
CA SER A 86 -18.82 4.98 5.99
C SER A 86 -17.31 5.09 5.80
N GLU A 87 -16.83 6.13 5.09
CA GLU A 87 -15.38 6.38 4.95
C GLU A 87 -14.79 6.68 6.35
N ALA A 88 -15.50 7.43 7.20
CA ALA A 88 -15.04 7.72 8.58
C ALA A 88 -14.87 6.44 9.42
N ARG A 89 -15.77 5.46 9.27
CA ARG A 89 -15.64 4.16 9.94
C ARG A 89 -14.45 3.36 9.43
N ALA A 90 -14.21 3.36 8.12
CA ALA A 90 -13.05 2.71 7.52
C ALA A 90 -11.72 3.32 7.99
N ILE A 91 -11.65 4.64 8.16
CA ILE A 91 -10.45 5.29 8.74
C ILE A 91 -10.20 4.86 10.19
N LEU A 92 -11.27 4.68 10.99
CA LEU A 92 -11.10 4.11 12.33
C LEU A 92 -10.63 2.66 12.29
N ALA A 93 -10.99 1.89 11.27
CA ALA A 93 -10.51 0.52 11.09
C ALA A 93 -8.99 0.49 10.82
N GLU A 94 -8.44 1.42 10.03
CA GLU A 94 -6.98 1.54 9.86
C GLU A 94 -6.25 1.75 11.19
N MET A 95 -6.81 2.56 12.09
CA MET A 95 -6.23 2.78 13.42
C MET A 95 -6.33 1.55 14.32
N ILE A 96 -7.32 0.69 14.10
CA ILE A 96 -7.44 -0.59 14.80
C ILE A 96 -6.36 -1.57 14.29
N PHE A 97 -6.01 -1.50 12.99
CA PHE A 97 -4.88 -2.25 12.44
C PHE A 97 -3.53 -1.79 12.99
N ASP A 98 -3.35 -0.48 13.22
CA ASP A 98 -2.17 0.04 13.91
C ASP A 98 -2.02 -0.50 15.35
N GLU A 99 -3.12 -0.98 15.96
CA GLU A 99 -3.14 -1.67 17.27
C GLU A 99 -3.01 -3.20 17.14
N HIS A 100 -2.70 -3.72 15.94
CA HIS A 100 -2.61 -5.16 15.60
C HIS A 100 -3.91 -5.96 15.82
N ARG A 101 -5.06 -5.28 15.87
CA ARG A 101 -6.38 -5.91 16.05
C ARG A 101 -7.02 -6.20 14.70
N TRP A 102 -6.44 -7.16 13.98
CA TRP A 102 -6.73 -7.46 12.58
C TRP A 102 -8.19 -7.88 12.32
N ASP A 103 -8.77 -8.71 13.17
CA ASP A 103 -10.14 -9.18 13.08
C ASP A 103 -11.15 -8.04 13.29
N ASP A 104 -10.93 -7.21 14.32
CA ASP A 104 -11.76 -6.06 14.64
C ASP A 104 -11.75 -5.01 13.52
N GLY A 105 -10.57 -4.71 12.95
CA GLY A 105 -10.45 -3.76 11.85
C GLY A 105 -11.18 -4.25 10.59
N ILE A 106 -11.05 -5.54 10.23
CA ILE A 106 -11.81 -6.13 9.12
C ILE A 106 -13.32 -6.06 9.40
N ALA A 107 -13.75 -6.28 10.65
CA ALA A 107 -15.16 -6.19 11.02
C ALA A 107 -15.71 -4.76 10.85
N GLU A 108 -14.95 -3.72 11.20
CA GLU A 108 -15.34 -2.32 10.97
C GLU A 108 -15.40 -1.96 9.48
N TYR A 109 -14.45 -2.44 8.67
CA TYR A 109 -14.52 -2.31 7.21
C TYR A 109 -15.79 -2.94 6.62
N ARG A 110 -16.12 -4.17 7.05
CA ARG A 110 -17.34 -4.85 6.60
C ARG A 110 -18.60 -4.09 7.02
N LYS A 111 -18.63 -3.48 8.21
CA LYS A 111 -19.74 -2.61 8.62
C LYS A 111 -19.83 -1.36 7.75
N ALA A 112 -18.70 -0.74 7.40
CA ALA A 112 -18.68 0.41 6.50
C ALA A 112 -19.24 0.04 5.12
N ILE A 113 -18.78 -1.06 4.53
CA ILE A 113 -19.28 -1.56 3.23
C ILE A 113 -20.76 -1.95 3.30
N ASN A 114 -21.22 -2.54 4.40
CA ASN A 114 -22.64 -2.85 4.56
C ASN A 114 -23.52 -1.59 4.60
N ASN A 115 -23.00 -0.48 5.12
CA ASN A 115 -23.70 0.79 5.16
C ASN A 115 -23.72 1.48 3.78
N ASP A 116 -22.59 1.50 3.08
CA ASP A 116 -22.49 2.02 1.71
C ASP A 116 -21.81 1.03 0.77
N PRO A 117 -22.55 0.04 0.23
CA PRO A 117 -21.98 -1.00 -0.64
C PRO A 117 -21.64 -0.50 -2.05
N ARG A 118 -21.87 0.79 -2.33
CA ARG A 118 -21.58 1.39 -3.64
C ARG A 118 -20.44 2.39 -3.59
N ASP A 119 -19.80 2.57 -2.44
CA ASP A 119 -18.58 3.37 -2.33
C ASP A 119 -17.37 2.55 -2.80
N PRO A 120 -16.77 2.87 -3.96
CA PRO A 120 -15.60 2.16 -4.45
C PRO A 120 -14.38 2.29 -3.53
N THR A 121 -14.29 3.37 -2.74
CA THR A 121 -13.18 3.65 -1.84
C THR A 121 -13.09 2.61 -0.72
N LEU A 122 -14.23 2.19 -0.18
CA LEU A 122 -14.27 1.20 0.90
C LEU A 122 -13.75 -0.17 0.44
N HIS A 123 -14.14 -0.58 -0.78
CA HIS A 123 -13.64 -1.79 -1.41
C HIS A 123 -12.16 -1.69 -1.77
N GLN A 124 -11.71 -0.52 -2.26
CA GLN A 124 -10.29 -0.27 -2.53
C GLN A 124 -9.45 -0.44 -1.24
N TRP A 125 -9.82 0.24 -0.16
CA TRP A 125 -9.07 0.21 1.09
C TRP A 125 -9.11 -1.17 1.77
N LEU A 126 -10.26 -1.85 1.80
CA LEU A 126 -10.31 -3.22 2.31
C LEU A 126 -9.45 -4.17 1.45
N GLY A 127 -9.44 -3.98 0.13
CA GLY A 127 -8.60 -4.74 -0.78
C GLY A 127 -7.10 -4.56 -0.48
N GLU A 128 -6.69 -3.33 -0.21
CA GLU A 128 -5.32 -2.99 0.22
C GLU A 128 -4.98 -3.58 1.59
N ALA A 129 -5.88 -3.47 2.57
CA ALA A 129 -5.70 -4.06 3.90
C ALA A 129 -5.48 -5.58 3.81
N PHE A 130 -6.30 -6.29 3.03
CA PHE A 130 -6.08 -7.72 2.78
C PHE A 130 -4.72 -7.99 2.13
N ALA A 131 -4.31 -7.18 1.17
CA ALA A 131 -3.01 -7.33 0.53
C ALA A 131 -1.83 -7.08 1.48
N TYR A 132 -1.93 -6.11 2.40
CA TYR A 132 -0.93 -5.87 3.44
C TYR A 132 -0.74 -7.08 4.36
N MET A 133 -1.85 -7.76 4.69
CA MET A 133 -1.87 -9.01 5.46
C MET A 133 -1.58 -10.27 4.62
N GLY A 134 -1.25 -10.13 3.32
CA GLY A 134 -0.87 -11.24 2.45
C GLY A 134 -2.03 -12.06 1.87
N PHE A 135 -3.27 -11.63 2.08
CA PHE A 135 -4.47 -12.19 1.44
C PHE A 135 -4.70 -11.57 0.06
N LEU A 136 -3.75 -11.77 -0.85
CA LEU A 136 -3.71 -11.20 -2.19
C LEU A 136 -4.96 -11.53 -3.02
N SER A 137 -5.45 -12.77 -2.96
CA SER A 137 -6.63 -13.16 -3.74
C SER A 137 -7.90 -12.47 -3.23
N ARG A 138 -8.08 -12.39 -1.90
CA ARG A 138 -9.22 -11.69 -1.29
C ARG A 138 -9.16 -10.20 -1.55
N GLY A 139 -7.95 -9.62 -1.45
CA GLY A 139 -7.75 -8.22 -1.78
C GLY A 139 -8.09 -7.91 -3.25
N LEU A 140 -7.70 -8.80 -4.17
CA LEU A 140 -7.98 -8.63 -5.59
C LEU A 140 -9.47 -8.73 -5.91
N GLU A 141 -10.23 -9.55 -5.18
CA GLU A 141 -11.70 -9.61 -5.29
C GLU A 141 -12.35 -8.27 -4.94
N GLU A 142 -12.01 -7.70 -3.78
CA GLU A 142 -12.51 -6.37 -3.37
C GLU A 142 -12.10 -5.28 -4.37
N MET A 143 -10.86 -5.33 -4.85
CA MET A 143 -10.37 -4.36 -5.83
C MET A 143 -11.09 -4.46 -7.19
N ARG A 144 -11.53 -5.66 -7.59
CA ARG A 144 -12.38 -5.83 -8.79
C ARG A 144 -13.75 -5.16 -8.60
N ILE A 145 -14.35 -5.29 -7.41
CA ILE A 145 -15.61 -4.59 -7.07
C ILE A 145 -15.40 -3.07 -7.10
N ALA A 146 -14.31 -2.57 -6.50
CA ALA A 146 -13.96 -1.15 -6.52
C ALA A 146 -13.88 -0.61 -7.97
N TYR A 147 -13.26 -1.37 -8.87
CA TYR A 147 -13.15 -1.01 -10.29
C TYR A 147 -14.47 -1.10 -11.05
N GLU A 148 -15.34 -2.06 -10.75
CA GLU A 148 -16.68 -2.12 -11.34
C GLU A 148 -17.54 -0.91 -10.94
N LEU A 149 -17.36 -0.40 -9.72
CA LEU A 149 -18.04 0.76 -9.19
C LEU A 149 -17.48 2.09 -9.75
N ASP A 150 -16.15 2.21 -9.89
CA ASP A 150 -15.50 3.37 -10.50
C ASP A 150 -14.27 3.00 -11.36
N PRO A 151 -14.48 2.68 -12.65
CA PRO A 151 -13.39 2.28 -13.54
C PRO A 151 -12.48 3.44 -13.95
N ALA A 152 -12.90 4.69 -13.74
CA ALA A 152 -12.15 5.89 -14.10
C ALA A 152 -11.28 6.43 -12.95
N SER A 153 -11.39 5.83 -11.76
CA SER A 153 -10.57 6.20 -10.60
C SER A 153 -9.08 5.90 -10.87
N PRO A 154 -8.21 6.93 -10.82
CA PRO A 154 -6.77 6.73 -10.96
C PRO A 154 -6.23 5.77 -9.89
N VAL A 155 -6.54 6.04 -8.62
CA VAL A 155 -5.99 5.24 -7.50
C VAL A 155 -6.40 3.76 -7.58
N ILE A 156 -7.65 3.45 -7.97
CA ILE A 156 -8.11 2.06 -8.09
C ILE A 156 -7.36 1.33 -9.20
N ASN A 157 -7.13 1.98 -10.33
CA ASN A 157 -6.35 1.39 -11.42
C ASN A 157 -4.89 1.16 -10.99
N GLN A 158 -4.29 2.09 -10.24
CA GLN A 158 -2.95 1.93 -9.68
C GLN A 158 -2.88 0.74 -8.69
N SER A 159 -3.82 0.66 -7.74
CA SER A 159 -3.88 -0.42 -6.76
C SER A 159 -4.12 -1.77 -7.44
N LEU A 160 -4.85 -1.82 -8.56
CA LEU A 160 -4.96 -3.01 -9.40
C LEU A 160 -3.64 -3.41 -10.07
N VAL A 161 -2.81 -2.46 -10.52
CA VAL A 161 -1.46 -2.81 -11.03
C VAL A 161 -0.66 -3.48 -9.93
N TRP A 162 -0.62 -2.88 -8.75
CA TRP A 162 0.13 -3.38 -7.61
C TRP A 162 -0.34 -4.77 -7.18
N LEU A 163 -1.64 -4.92 -6.92
CA LEU A 163 -2.17 -6.16 -6.36
C LEU A 163 -2.22 -7.29 -7.38
N ALA A 164 -2.58 -7.02 -8.63
CA ALA A 164 -2.52 -8.02 -9.68
C ALA A 164 -1.08 -8.49 -9.94
N SER A 165 -0.11 -7.55 -9.92
CA SER A 165 1.31 -7.89 -10.03
C SER A 165 1.74 -8.78 -8.87
N MET A 166 1.33 -8.49 -7.63
CA MET A 166 1.63 -9.34 -6.47
C MET A 166 0.92 -10.69 -6.52
N ASN A 167 -0.27 -10.78 -7.11
CA ASN A 167 -1.05 -12.02 -7.21
C ASN A 167 -0.79 -12.86 -8.49
N TYR A 168 0.33 -12.64 -9.18
CA TYR A 168 0.70 -13.32 -10.44
C TYR A 168 -0.29 -13.10 -11.61
N GLU A 169 -1.16 -12.09 -11.53
CA GLU A 169 -2.12 -11.72 -12.57
C GLU A 169 -1.50 -10.70 -13.54
N ASP A 170 -0.44 -11.11 -14.24
CA ASP A 170 0.42 -10.23 -15.03
C ASP A 170 -0.34 -9.49 -16.15
N ASP A 171 -1.24 -10.17 -16.87
CA ASP A 171 -2.04 -9.55 -17.93
C ASP A 171 -2.99 -8.47 -17.37
N LEU A 172 -3.56 -8.71 -16.18
CA LEU A 172 -4.41 -7.75 -15.50
C LEU A 172 -3.59 -6.53 -15.04
N ALA A 173 -2.41 -6.76 -14.45
CA ALA A 173 -1.52 -5.68 -14.05
C ALA A 173 -1.15 -4.80 -15.25
N MET A 174 -0.81 -5.40 -16.39
CA MET A 174 -0.48 -4.66 -17.61
C MET A 174 -1.67 -3.91 -18.21
N LYS A 175 -2.88 -4.48 -18.15
CA LYS A 175 -4.12 -3.78 -18.55
C LYS A 175 -4.31 -2.51 -17.71
N HIS A 176 -4.21 -2.60 -16.40
CA HIS A 176 -4.45 -1.45 -15.51
C HIS A 176 -3.29 -0.44 -15.53
N LEU A 177 -2.07 -0.87 -15.89
CA LEU A 177 -0.97 0.06 -16.18
C LEU A 177 -1.30 0.94 -17.40
N ALA A 178 -1.80 0.34 -18.48
CA ALA A 178 -2.18 1.10 -19.67
C ALA A 178 -3.30 2.12 -19.38
N ILE A 179 -4.27 1.77 -18.54
CA ILE A 179 -5.31 2.70 -18.07
C ILE A 179 -4.69 3.81 -17.22
N SER A 180 -3.83 3.46 -16.26
CA SER A 180 -3.15 4.42 -15.37
C SER A 180 -2.32 5.44 -16.15
N ASN A 181 -1.62 5.01 -17.21
CA ASN A 181 -0.90 5.91 -18.13
C ASN A 181 -1.84 6.94 -18.78
N GLY A 182 -3.03 6.50 -19.20
CA GLY A 182 -4.04 7.39 -19.78
C GLY A 182 -4.67 8.37 -18.79
N LEU A 183 -4.58 8.09 -17.48
CA LEU A 183 -5.11 8.91 -16.39
C LEU A 183 -4.06 9.85 -15.76
N GLY A 184 -2.81 9.84 -16.23
CA GLY A 184 -1.75 10.73 -15.72
C GLY A 184 -1.11 10.30 -14.41
N ILE A 185 -1.28 9.04 -14.00
CA ILE A 185 -0.67 8.42 -12.80
C ILE A 185 0.20 7.20 -13.16
N GLY A 186 0.67 7.18 -14.40
CA GLY A 186 1.40 6.08 -15.00
C GLY A 186 2.78 5.84 -14.40
N ASP A 187 3.44 6.89 -13.93
CA ASP A 187 4.75 6.89 -13.29
C ASP A 187 4.80 5.96 -12.06
N ARG A 188 3.87 6.14 -11.11
CA ARG A 188 3.81 5.32 -9.89
C ARG A 188 3.33 3.90 -10.22
N ALA A 189 2.36 3.76 -11.12
CA ALA A 189 1.87 2.46 -11.58
C ALA A 189 2.96 1.67 -12.33
N PHE A 190 3.86 2.34 -13.05
CA PHE A 190 4.95 1.72 -13.78
C PHE A 190 5.86 0.91 -12.84
N PHE A 191 6.27 1.50 -11.71
CA PHE A 191 7.10 0.82 -10.72
C PHE A 191 6.39 -0.40 -10.10
N MET A 192 5.07 -0.36 -9.93
CA MET A 192 4.28 -1.48 -9.43
C MET A 192 4.20 -2.65 -10.44
N SER A 193 4.37 -2.38 -11.73
CA SER A 193 4.32 -3.37 -12.81
C SER A 193 5.63 -4.13 -13.05
N ILE A 194 6.74 -3.73 -12.41
CA ILE A 194 8.09 -4.26 -12.69
C ILE A 194 8.13 -5.78 -12.62
N ASP A 195 7.60 -6.38 -11.55
CA ASP A 195 7.65 -7.84 -11.37
C ASP A 195 6.81 -8.58 -12.42
N SER A 196 5.70 -7.99 -12.87
CA SER A 196 4.90 -8.52 -13.98
C SER A 196 5.67 -8.51 -15.30
N ARG A 197 6.32 -7.39 -15.63
CA ARG A 197 7.18 -7.27 -16.84
C ARG A 197 8.33 -8.27 -16.82
N VAL A 198 8.97 -8.44 -15.65
CA VAL A 198 10.04 -9.43 -15.46
C VAL A 198 9.55 -10.86 -15.73
N ARG A 199 8.38 -11.25 -15.19
CA ARG A 199 7.80 -12.58 -15.42
C ARG A 199 7.39 -12.82 -16.88
N ARG A 200 6.89 -11.78 -17.56
CA ARG A 200 6.56 -11.80 -18.98
C ARG A 200 7.78 -11.84 -19.90
N GLY A 201 8.96 -11.48 -19.38
CA GLY A 201 10.19 -11.38 -20.15
C GLY A 201 10.32 -10.09 -20.96
N ASP A 202 9.54 -9.06 -20.62
CA ASP A 202 9.48 -7.75 -21.30
C ASP A 202 10.69 -6.86 -20.93
N TRP A 203 11.89 -7.44 -20.93
CA TRP A 203 13.11 -6.82 -20.43
C TRP A 203 13.54 -5.59 -21.23
N ASP A 204 13.41 -5.65 -22.55
CA ASP A 204 13.90 -4.58 -23.42
C ASP A 204 13.01 -3.34 -23.27
N GLU A 205 11.69 -3.51 -23.20
CA GLU A 205 10.74 -2.44 -22.89
C GLU A 205 10.95 -1.88 -21.48
N LEU A 206 11.15 -2.76 -20.49
CA LEU A 206 11.39 -2.37 -19.10
C LEU A 206 12.65 -1.49 -18.99
N PHE A 207 13.77 -1.90 -19.59
CA PHE A 207 15.01 -1.13 -19.54
C PHE A 207 14.94 0.15 -20.39
N ALA A 208 14.25 0.13 -21.53
CA ALA A 208 14.02 1.34 -22.31
C ALA A 208 13.21 2.39 -21.53
N ALA A 209 12.15 1.96 -20.84
CA ALA A 209 11.35 2.84 -19.99
C ALA A 209 12.18 3.39 -18.82
N LEU A 210 12.91 2.53 -18.10
CA LEU A 210 13.74 2.97 -16.96
C LEU A 210 14.86 3.92 -17.36
N ASN A 211 15.47 3.77 -18.53
CA ASN A 211 16.51 4.70 -18.99
C ASN A 211 15.96 6.08 -19.37
N ASN A 212 14.65 6.21 -19.60
CA ASN A 212 13.98 7.47 -19.92
C ASN A 212 13.35 8.14 -18.70
N GLU A 213 13.23 7.41 -17.58
CA GLU A 213 12.79 7.96 -16.30
C GLU A 213 13.94 8.76 -15.68
N GLU A 214 13.78 10.07 -15.59
CA GLU A 214 14.81 11.02 -15.14
C GLU A 214 15.32 10.69 -13.72
N ASP A 215 14.46 10.09 -12.91
CA ASP A 215 14.73 9.71 -11.52
C ASP A 215 14.82 8.19 -11.28
N ALA A 216 14.93 7.35 -12.32
CA ALA A 216 15.10 5.91 -12.10
C ALA A 216 16.38 5.65 -11.28
N PRO A 217 16.27 5.15 -10.03
CA PRO A 217 17.46 5.02 -9.19
C PRO A 217 18.45 4.06 -9.85
N GLU A 218 19.71 4.46 -10.01
CA GLU A 218 20.77 3.65 -10.63
C GLU A 218 20.83 2.23 -10.05
N ILE A 219 20.54 2.12 -8.75
CA ILE A 219 20.43 0.85 -8.06
C ILE A 219 19.34 -0.06 -8.61
N MET A 220 18.16 0.49 -8.93
CA MET A 220 17.07 -0.30 -9.50
C MET A 220 17.50 -0.92 -10.82
N LEU A 221 18.13 -0.14 -11.69
CA LEU A 221 18.63 -0.64 -12.97
C LEU A 221 19.67 -1.74 -12.77
N THR A 222 20.60 -1.53 -11.83
CA THR A 222 21.66 -2.49 -11.51
C THR A 222 21.09 -3.79 -10.95
N CYS A 223 20.12 -3.70 -10.05
CA CYS A 223 19.43 -4.85 -9.50
C CYS A 223 18.62 -5.61 -10.54
N LEU A 224 17.90 -4.92 -11.41
CA LEU A 224 17.11 -5.54 -12.47
C LEU A 224 18.01 -6.25 -13.49
N LYS A 225 19.18 -5.68 -13.81
CA LYS A 225 20.21 -6.35 -14.60
C LYS A 225 20.67 -7.64 -13.92
N ALA A 226 20.93 -7.62 -12.60
CA ALA A 226 21.30 -8.82 -11.85
C ALA A 226 20.16 -9.86 -11.71
N ARG A 227 18.90 -9.42 -11.79
CA ARG A 227 17.74 -10.34 -11.91
C ARG A 227 17.69 -11.04 -13.28
N LYS A 228 18.06 -10.34 -14.36
CA LYS A 228 18.15 -10.91 -15.72
C LYS A 228 19.38 -11.82 -15.87
N ASP A 229 20.50 -11.44 -15.28
CA ASP A 229 21.78 -12.17 -15.36
C ASP A 229 22.38 -12.39 -13.96
N ALA A 230 22.24 -13.61 -13.45
CA ALA A 230 22.72 -14.00 -12.13
C ALA A 230 24.26 -13.94 -11.99
N SER A 231 25.02 -13.88 -13.10
CA SER A 231 26.48 -13.74 -13.06
C SER A 231 26.93 -12.37 -12.53
N LEU A 232 26.04 -11.38 -12.54
CA LEU A 232 26.29 -10.03 -12.03
C LEU A 232 26.13 -9.93 -10.50
N VAL A 233 25.48 -10.92 -9.87
CA VAL A 233 25.20 -10.91 -8.43
C VAL A 233 26.46 -10.75 -7.55
N PRO A 234 27.58 -11.45 -7.78
CA PRO A 234 28.77 -11.30 -6.94
C PRO A 234 29.38 -9.88 -6.95
N GLN A 235 29.16 -9.11 -8.02
CA GLN A 235 29.66 -7.74 -8.17
C GLN A 235 28.73 -6.71 -7.51
N LEU A 236 27.50 -7.13 -7.14
CA LEU A 236 26.45 -6.27 -6.62
C LEU A 236 26.63 -5.99 -5.12
N LEU A 237 27.04 -6.98 -4.32
CA LEU A 237 27.09 -6.86 -2.85
C LEU A 237 27.92 -5.65 -2.36
N PRO A 238 29.17 -5.41 -2.84
CA PRO A 238 29.94 -4.25 -2.39
C PRO A 238 29.33 -2.90 -2.80
N GLN A 239 28.51 -2.88 -3.85
CA GLN A 239 27.78 -1.68 -4.26
C GLN A 239 26.59 -1.44 -3.32
N LEU A 240 25.82 -2.50 -3.03
CA LEU A 240 24.72 -2.45 -2.05
C LEU A 240 25.21 -1.98 -0.68
N ASP A 241 26.36 -2.48 -0.23
CA ASP A 241 26.95 -2.09 1.07
C ASP A 241 27.22 -0.59 1.14
N ARG A 242 27.93 -0.05 0.15
CA ARG A 242 28.23 1.39 0.09
C ARG A 242 26.96 2.22 0.07
N MET A 243 25.94 1.80 -0.69
CA MET A 243 24.68 2.54 -0.76
C MET A 243 23.90 2.52 0.56
N ILE A 244 23.84 1.38 1.24
CA ILE A 244 23.20 1.29 2.56
C ILE A 244 23.96 2.15 3.58
N GLU A 245 25.30 2.18 3.52
CA GLU A 245 26.13 3.03 4.36
C GLU A 245 25.93 4.52 4.07
N GLU A 246 25.85 4.91 2.79
CA GLU A 246 25.61 6.29 2.34
C GLU A 246 24.23 6.82 2.76
N GLN A 247 23.22 5.94 2.87
CA GLN A 247 21.89 6.28 3.40
C GLN A 247 21.91 6.60 4.90
N GLY A 248 23.00 6.33 5.63
CA GLY A 248 23.21 6.86 6.98
C GLY A 248 22.19 6.43 8.04
N GLY A 249 21.42 5.36 7.78
CA GLY A 249 20.38 4.86 8.68
C GLY A 249 18.94 5.23 8.31
N GLU A 250 18.72 5.88 7.16
CA GLU A 250 17.38 6.02 6.56
C GLU A 250 16.79 4.65 6.18
N ILE A 251 15.46 4.56 6.14
CA ILE A 251 14.75 3.34 5.76
C ILE A 251 15.16 2.96 4.33
N PRO A 252 15.83 1.81 4.13
CA PRO A 252 16.31 1.48 2.80
C PRO A 252 15.15 1.20 1.87
N ASP A 253 15.26 1.70 0.64
CA ASP A 253 14.26 1.48 -0.40
C ASP A 253 13.91 -0.01 -0.51
N ARG A 254 12.61 -0.34 -0.55
CA ARG A 254 12.11 -1.72 -0.67
C ARG A 254 12.84 -2.52 -1.77
N ARG A 255 13.16 -1.88 -2.88
CA ARG A 255 13.83 -2.51 -4.03
C ARG A 255 15.26 -2.90 -3.65
N LEU A 256 15.98 -2.06 -2.91
CA LEU A 256 17.32 -2.36 -2.38
C LEU A 256 17.29 -3.62 -1.50
N LEU A 257 16.29 -3.76 -0.64
CA LEU A 257 16.12 -4.95 0.21
C LEU A 257 15.89 -6.22 -0.63
N GLN A 258 15.06 -6.12 -1.67
CA GLN A 258 14.88 -7.23 -2.61
C GLN A 258 16.18 -7.56 -3.36
N CYS A 259 16.98 -6.56 -3.73
CA CYS A 259 18.29 -6.80 -4.36
C CYS A 259 19.24 -7.54 -3.42
N LEU A 260 19.29 -7.12 -2.16
CA LEU A 260 20.13 -7.73 -1.13
C LEU A 260 19.74 -9.19 -0.90
N SER A 261 18.43 -9.48 -0.83
CA SER A 261 17.94 -10.86 -0.77
C SER A 261 18.31 -11.69 -2.00
N MET A 262 18.18 -11.13 -3.21
CA MET A 262 18.63 -11.79 -4.43
C MET A 262 20.12 -12.08 -4.39
N ALA A 263 20.90 -11.16 -3.83
CA ALA A 263 22.35 -11.25 -3.71
C ALA A 263 22.85 -12.29 -2.69
N GLY A 264 21.94 -13.00 -2.03
CA GLY A 264 22.28 -14.07 -1.08
C GLY A 264 22.23 -13.63 0.37
N GLU A 265 21.73 -12.43 0.66
CA GLU A 265 21.65 -11.84 2.01
C GLU A 265 20.19 -11.62 2.47
N PRO A 266 19.29 -12.63 2.41
CA PRO A 266 17.87 -12.45 2.74
C PRO A 266 17.65 -12.09 4.21
N ASP A 267 18.40 -12.67 5.15
CA ASP A 267 18.28 -12.34 6.58
C ASP A 267 18.63 -10.87 6.86
N ARG A 268 19.68 -10.35 6.21
CA ARG A 268 20.06 -8.95 6.33
C ARG A 268 19.01 -8.04 5.70
N ALA A 269 18.44 -8.41 4.56
CA ALA A 269 17.35 -7.68 3.93
C ALA A 269 16.12 -7.58 4.84
N VAL A 270 15.74 -8.67 5.50
CA VAL A 270 14.60 -8.69 6.43
C VAL A 270 14.88 -7.86 7.69
N LYS A 271 16.11 -7.91 8.23
CA LYS A 271 16.49 -7.08 9.38
C LYS A 271 16.42 -5.58 9.07
N LEU A 272 16.87 -5.18 7.88
CA LEU A 272 16.76 -3.78 7.45
C LEU A 272 15.31 -3.37 7.19
N ALA A 273 14.45 -4.31 6.75
CA ALA A 273 13.02 -4.06 6.57
C ALA A 273 12.29 -3.74 7.87
N LEU A 274 12.81 -4.16 9.04
CA LEU A 274 12.22 -3.85 10.34
C LEU A 274 12.03 -2.34 10.55
N GLN A 275 12.98 -1.52 10.12
CA GLN A 275 12.87 -0.06 10.22
C GLN A 275 11.65 0.50 9.46
N ALA A 276 11.31 -0.11 8.32
CA ALA A 276 10.12 0.26 7.55
C ALA A 276 8.82 -0.18 8.23
N ILE A 277 8.86 -1.32 8.92
CA ILE A 277 7.70 -1.92 9.60
C ILE A 277 7.40 -1.17 10.89
N ASP A 278 8.43 -0.79 11.64
CA ASP A 278 8.32 0.08 12.83
C ASP A 278 7.67 1.43 12.48
N HIS A 279 7.83 1.89 11.23
CA HIS A 279 7.20 3.11 10.73
C HIS A 279 5.75 2.90 10.27
N SER A 280 5.44 1.74 9.69
CA SER A 280 4.10 1.35 9.24
C SER A 280 4.01 -0.17 9.04
N TRP A 281 3.03 -0.81 9.69
CA TRP A 281 2.77 -2.24 9.52
C TRP A 281 2.44 -2.61 8.07
N GLN A 282 1.91 -1.67 7.28
CA GLN A 282 1.59 -1.86 5.85
C GLN A 282 2.84 -2.21 5.02
N SER A 283 4.03 -1.84 5.50
CA SER A 283 5.34 -2.21 4.91
C SER A 283 5.55 -3.72 4.84
N VAL A 284 4.84 -4.52 5.64
CA VAL A 284 4.83 -6.00 5.54
C VAL A 284 4.45 -6.48 4.15
N SER A 285 3.65 -5.71 3.39
CA SER A 285 3.35 -6.06 1.99
C SER A 285 4.55 -6.24 1.09
N MET A 286 5.70 -5.67 1.44
CA MET A 286 6.92 -5.87 0.68
C MET A 286 7.33 -7.34 0.58
N PHE A 287 6.99 -8.15 1.59
CA PHE A 287 7.28 -9.58 1.62
C PHE A 287 6.31 -10.39 0.77
N TRP A 288 5.16 -9.85 0.39
CA TRP A 288 4.15 -10.56 -0.40
C TRP A 288 4.32 -10.41 -1.90
N ALA A 289 5.35 -9.70 -2.37
CA ALA A 289 5.63 -9.64 -3.80
C ALA A 289 5.92 -11.05 -4.36
N SER A 290 5.48 -11.28 -5.59
CA SER A 290 5.51 -12.56 -6.31
C SER A 290 6.82 -12.79 -7.07
N ASN A 291 7.95 -12.63 -6.38
CA ASN A 291 9.27 -12.79 -6.97
C ASN A 291 10.21 -13.61 -6.05
N LYS A 292 11.31 -14.12 -6.63
CA LYS A 292 12.28 -14.98 -5.92
C LYS A 292 12.98 -14.27 -4.75
N ALA A 293 13.09 -12.94 -4.80
CA ALA A 293 13.78 -12.19 -3.75
C ALA A 293 12.98 -12.24 -2.46
N THR A 294 11.69 -11.93 -2.56
CA THR A 294 10.77 -11.93 -1.42
C THR A 294 10.46 -13.35 -0.97
N GLY A 295 10.43 -14.31 -1.90
CA GLY A 295 10.34 -15.74 -1.57
C GLY A 295 11.46 -16.21 -0.64
N LYS A 296 12.72 -15.84 -0.92
CA LYS A 296 13.85 -16.08 0.01
C LYS A 296 13.69 -15.38 1.35
N MET A 297 13.21 -14.12 1.37
CA MET A 297 12.98 -13.37 2.61
C MET A 297 11.94 -14.07 3.50
N ARG A 298 10.86 -14.59 2.90
CA ARG A 298 9.81 -15.34 3.60
C ARG A 298 10.28 -16.66 4.23
N GLN A 299 11.44 -17.20 3.81
CA GLN A 299 12.03 -18.40 4.42
C GLN A 299 12.84 -18.11 5.69
N THR A 300 13.12 -16.84 6.00
CA THR A 300 14.00 -16.48 7.12
C THR A 300 13.29 -16.59 8.47
N ALA A 301 14.05 -16.84 9.52
CA ALA A 301 13.53 -16.79 10.89
C ALA A 301 13.11 -15.37 11.29
N ALA A 302 13.82 -14.35 10.77
CA ALA A 302 13.49 -12.95 11.03
C ALA A 302 12.10 -12.56 10.48
N PHE A 303 11.70 -13.10 9.32
CA PHE A 303 10.38 -12.85 8.77
C PHE A 303 9.27 -13.45 9.65
N ARG A 304 9.48 -14.66 10.18
CA ARG A 304 8.54 -15.25 11.14
C ARG A 304 8.41 -14.42 12.40
N GLN A 305 9.52 -13.88 12.89
CA GLN A 305 9.50 -13.00 14.06
C GLN A 305 8.69 -11.73 13.81
N ILE A 306 8.84 -11.10 12.64
CA ILE A 306 8.00 -9.95 12.22
C ILE A 306 6.51 -10.29 12.31
N LEU A 307 6.10 -11.42 11.74
CA LEU A 307 4.69 -11.81 11.77
C LEU A 307 4.20 -12.10 13.19
N ALA A 308 5.07 -12.60 14.07
CA ALA A 308 4.75 -12.82 15.48
C ALA A 308 4.62 -11.50 16.25
N ASP A 309 5.55 -10.55 16.04
CA ASP A 309 5.56 -9.25 16.71
C ASP A 309 4.36 -8.38 16.32
N LEU A 310 3.78 -8.63 15.14
CA LEU A 310 2.57 -8.01 14.64
C LEU A 310 1.29 -8.78 14.98
N ASP A 311 1.35 -9.84 15.79
CA ASP A 311 0.21 -10.70 16.14
C ASP A 311 -0.52 -11.32 14.90
N LEU A 312 0.14 -11.35 13.74
CA LEU A 312 -0.43 -11.87 12.49
C LEU A 312 -0.50 -13.40 12.48
N LEU A 313 0.37 -14.09 13.23
CA LEU A 313 0.36 -15.55 13.27
C LEU A 313 -0.92 -16.10 13.91
N ASP A 314 -1.39 -15.50 15.00
CA ASP A 314 -2.64 -15.90 15.65
C ASP A 314 -3.83 -15.61 14.72
N PHE A 315 -3.83 -14.44 14.10
CA PHE A 315 -4.82 -14.07 13.10
C PHE A 315 -4.87 -15.06 11.92
N TYR A 316 -3.73 -15.49 11.37
CA TYR A 316 -3.69 -16.46 10.27
C TYR A 316 -4.19 -17.85 10.67
N ARG A 317 -3.98 -18.29 11.92
CA ARG A 317 -4.52 -19.58 12.38
C ARG A 317 -6.05 -19.58 12.41
N GLU A 318 -6.66 -18.45 12.75
CA GLU A 318 -8.12 -18.32 12.80
C GLU A 318 -8.73 -18.01 11.41
N TYR A 319 -8.11 -17.11 10.65
CA TYR A 319 -8.68 -16.53 9.43
C TYR A 319 -8.23 -17.22 8.12
N GLY A 320 -7.25 -18.12 8.24
CA GLY A 320 -6.56 -18.79 7.14
C GLY A 320 -5.20 -18.17 6.84
N TRP A 321 -4.34 -18.93 6.17
CA TRP A 321 -2.99 -18.49 5.84
C TRP A 321 -2.96 -17.59 4.59
N PRO A 322 -1.99 -16.65 4.50
CA PRO A 322 -1.73 -15.86 3.29
C PRO A 322 -1.55 -16.72 2.04
N ASP A 323 -1.87 -16.19 0.86
CA ASP A 323 -1.88 -16.96 -0.40
C ASP A 323 -0.54 -17.63 -0.74
N LEU A 324 0.57 -17.02 -0.31
CA LEU A 324 1.93 -17.50 -0.56
C LEU A 324 2.47 -18.38 0.58
N CYS A 325 1.63 -18.77 1.55
CA CYS A 325 2.03 -19.57 2.70
C CYS A 325 1.00 -20.66 3.00
N ARG A 326 1.46 -21.76 3.60
CA ARG A 326 0.61 -22.88 4.00
C ARG A 326 1.01 -23.42 5.37
N PRO A 327 0.05 -23.91 6.17
CA PRO A 327 0.37 -24.49 7.47
C PRO A 327 1.20 -25.76 7.33
N VAL A 328 2.10 -25.97 8.30
CA VAL A 328 2.88 -27.19 8.49
C VAL A 328 2.67 -27.63 9.94
N GLY A 329 1.73 -28.55 10.16
CA GLY A 329 1.30 -28.89 11.52
C GLY A 329 0.42 -27.82 12.16
N GLU A 330 0.33 -27.82 13.49
CA GLU A 330 -0.57 -26.92 14.24
C GLU A 330 0.05 -25.53 14.51
N GLU A 331 1.37 -25.45 14.65
CA GLU A 331 2.08 -24.25 15.12
C GLU A 331 3.03 -23.63 14.10
N ASP A 332 3.17 -24.23 12.92
CA ASP A 332 4.17 -23.82 11.94
C ASP A 332 3.54 -23.63 10.54
N PHE A 333 4.29 -23.00 9.65
CA PHE A 333 3.93 -22.73 8.27
C PHE A 333 5.16 -22.76 7.37
N GLU A 334 4.95 -22.85 6.07
CA GLU A 334 5.99 -22.62 5.08
C GLU A 334 5.44 -21.74 3.96
N CYS A 335 6.29 -20.89 3.40
CA CYS A 335 5.91 -20.01 2.29
C CYS A 335 6.57 -20.42 0.98
N ASP A 336 6.00 -19.96 -0.13
CA ASP A 336 6.55 -20.17 -1.46
C ASP A 336 7.90 -19.45 -1.62
N LYS A 337 8.82 -20.14 -2.29
CA LYS A 337 10.24 -19.77 -2.45
C LYS A 337 10.53 -18.80 -3.57
#